data_AF-A0A4R4YRL6-F1
#
_entry.id   AF-A0A4R4YRL6-F1
#
_cell.length_a   1.000
_cell.length_b   1.000
_cell.length_c   1.000
_cell.angle_alpha   90.00
_cell.angle_beta   90.00
_cell.angle_gamma   90.00
#
_symmetry.space_group_name_H-M   'P 1'
#
loop_
_entity.id
_entity.type
_entity.pdbx_description
1 polymer ?
#
loop_
_entity_poly.entity_id
_entity_poly.type
_entity_poly.pdbx_seq_one_letter_code
_entity_poly.pdbx_strand_id
1 'polypeptide(L)'
;MAENTELELLITVVVAADDETAARAACRGLVRRIDGRIVASGDCSDEEPGCWSVTISRASAETAQHVAGLSRAVRNFLRELGPDYARHRVSCEPPTAWTVVEHPELVGDLVAGGERLLVEAWSGGSILFGRSDPGDPDEPPAEAPEGIGDLDERGNPRPRLRLLVDVVTERRAGAEWPARAVASRLSHTAAITEYAVDPPLVRVAMDLGPALGDLPEIVLGAISTLGGNGWSRLRVDEHRATARWSAAPTPPSGVAAIEVSAVEAEADEPQSTVGTTGHG
;
A
#
# COMPACT_ATOMS: atom_id res chain seq x y z
N MET A 1 -8.62 -23.96 17.06
CA MET A 1 -9.33 -23.98 15.77
C MET A 1 -8.59 -22.99 14.88
N ALA A 2 -8.01 -23.43 13.76
CA ALA A 2 -7.23 -22.54 12.90
C ALA A 2 -8.19 -21.61 12.14
N GLU A 3 -8.06 -20.30 12.33
CA GLU A 3 -8.84 -19.31 11.60
C GLU A 3 -8.57 -19.48 10.09
N ASN A 4 -9.65 -19.56 9.33
CA ASN A 4 -9.61 -19.69 7.88
C ASN A 4 -9.32 -18.29 7.33
N THR A 5 -8.05 -17.93 7.25
CA THR A 5 -7.66 -16.57 6.83
C THR A 5 -8.09 -16.33 5.38
N GLU A 6 -8.98 -15.38 5.14
CA GLU A 6 -9.42 -15.00 3.81
C GLU A 6 -8.25 -14.39 3.01
N LEU A 7 -8.22 -14.67 1.70
CA LEU A 7 -7.25 -14.08 0.77
C LEU A 7 -7.84 -12.86 0.09
N GLU A 8 -7.01 -11.82 -0.07
CA GLU A 8 -7.35 -10.63 -0.84
C GLU A 8 -6.46 -10.54 -2.06
N LEU A 9 -7.05 -10.17 -3.20
CA LEU A 9 -6.32 -9.85 -4.41
C LEU A 9 -6.17 -8.33 -4.54
N LEU A 10 -4.93 -7.89 -4.77
CA LEU A 10 -4.64 -6.53 -5.19
C LEU A 10 -4.20 -6.56 -6.66
N ILE A 11 -4.93 -5.82 -7.48
CA ILE A 11 -4.73 -5.74 -8.92
C ILE A 11 -4.34 -4.31 -9.26
N THR A 12 -3.07 -4.08 -9.55
CA THR A 12 -2.58 -2.77 -9.95
C THR A 12 -2.36 -2.72 -11.45
N VAL A 13 -3.09 -1.84 -12.11
CA VAL A 13 -2.96 -1.54 -13.54
C VAL A 13 -2.13 -0.27 -13.67
N VAL A 14 -1.17 -0.27 -14.57
CA VAL A 14 -0.54 0.97 -15.03
C VAL A 14 -1.11 1.35 -16.37
N VAL A 15 -1.46 2.62 -16.48
CA VAL A 15 -2.27 3.18 -17.56
C VAL A 15 -1.66 4.50 -17.99
N ALA A 16 -1.52 4.70 -19.29
CA ALA A 16 -1.28 6.02 -19.85
C ALA A 16 -2.56 6.87 -19.72
N ALA A 17 -2.48 7.98 -18.98
CA ALA A 17 -3.59 8.88 -18.74
C ALA A 17 -3.13 10.31 -18.46
N ASP A 18 -3.95 11.29 -18.81
CA ASP A 18 -3.62 12.71 -18.60
C ASP A 18 -3.70 13.11 -17.12
N ASP A 19 -4.59 12.48 -16.35
CA ASP A 19 -4.81 12.75 -14.94
C ASP A 19 -5.38 11.54 -14.18
N GLU A 20 -5.48 11.66 -12.84
CA GLU A 20 -6.02 10.62 -11.97
C GLU A 20 -7.45 10.20 -12.34
N THR A 21 -8.27 11.17 -12.76
CA THR A 21 -9.69 10.92 -13.08
C THR A 21 -9.80 10.06 -14.33
N ALA A 22 -9.01 10.37 -15.35
CA ALA A 22 -8.89 9.61 -16.58
C ALA A 22 -8.36 8.19 -16.31
N ALA A 23 -7.32 8.05 -15.48
CA ALA A 23 -6.76 6.75 -15.10
C ALA A 23 -7.82 5.86 -14.41
N ARG A 24 -8.52 6.41 -13.41
CA ARG A 24 -9.59 5.69 -12.70
C ARG A 24 -10.75 5.34 -13.63
N ALA A 25 -11.10 6.23 -14.56
CA ALA A 25 -12.16 6.00 -15.55
C ALA A 25 -11.81 4.84 -16.49
N ALA A 26 -10.56 4.77 -16.98
CA ALA A 26 -10.07 3.69 -17.83
C ALA A 26 -10.23 2.31 -17.15
N CYS A 27 -9.96 2.23 -15.85
CA CYS A 27 -10.08 0.98 -15.09
C CYS A 27 -11.52 0.55 -14.76
N ARG A 28 -12.55 1.40 -14.93
CA ARG A 28 -13.94 1.07 -14.55
C ARG A 28 -14.50 -0.18 -15.23
N GLY A 29 -14.06 -0.47 -16.46
CA GLY A 29 -14.44 -1.69 -17.17
C GLY A 29 -13.93 -2.94 -16.44
N LEU A 30 -12.66 -2.95 -16.06
CA LEU A 30 -12.04 -4.02 -15.30
C LEU A 30 -12.67 -4.18 -13.92
N VAL A 31 -12.87 -3.08 -13.19
CA VAL A 31 -13.49 -3.06 -11.86
C VAL A 31 -14.82 -3.81 -11.86
N ARG A 32 -15.71 -3.49 -12.83
CA ARG A 32 -17.01 -4.17 -12.97
C ARG A 32 -16.87 -5.63 -13.38
N ARG A 33 -15.89 -5.95 -14.23
CA ARG A 33 -15.66 -7.32 -14.72
C ARG A 33 -15.22 -8.26 -13.59
N ILE A 34 -14.41 -7.78 -12.65
CA ILE A 34 -13.82 -8.61 -11.60
C ILE A 34 -14.53 -8.47 -10.25
N ASP A 35 -15.63 -7.72 -10.20
CA ASP A 35 -16.35 -7.38 -8.97
C ASP A 35 -15.39 -6.80 -7.90
N GLY A 36 -14.55 -5.86 -8.33
CA GLY A 36 -13.52 -5.23 -7.51
C GLY A 36 -13.88 -3.82 -7.06
N ARG A 37 -12.97 -3.21 -6.29
CA ARG A 37 -13.07 -1.80 -5.84
C ARG A 37 -11.74 -1.10 -6.02
N ILE A 38 -11.72 0.09 -6.63
CA ILE A 38 -10.51 0.91 -6.67
C ILE A 38 -10.20 1.39 -5.24
N VAL A 39 -9.02 1.03 -4.74
CA VAL A 39 -8.56 1.35 -3.38
C VAL A 39 -7.41 2.37 -3.36
N ALA A 40 -6.67 2.52 -4.46
CA ALA A 40 -5.63 3.53 -4.59
C ALA A 40 -5.41 3.96 -6.05
N SER A 41 -4.87 5.16 -6.22
CA SER A 41 -4.32 5.67 -7.48
C SER A 41 -3.05 6.46 -7.18
N GLY A 42 -2.10 6.47 -8.12
CA GLY A 42 -0.85 7.20 -7.94
C GLY A 42 -0.23 7.60 -9.28
N ASP A 43 0.28 8.82 -9.33
CA ASP A 43 1.07 9.33 -10.45
C ASP A 43 2.43 8.61 -10.48
N CYS A 44 2.73 7.96 -11.60
CA CYS A 44 4.01 7.30 -11.86
C CYS A 44 4.79 7.98 -13.00
N SER A 45 4.50 9.26 -13.28
CA SER A 45 5.12 10.03 -14.37
C SER A 45 6.64 10.19 -14.26
N ASP A 46 7.19 9.95 -13.06
CA ASP A 46 8.64 9.87 -12.83
C ASP A 46 9.29 8.65 -13.53
N GLU A 47 8.53 7.59 -13.82
CA GLU A 47 8.97 6.45 -14.63
C GLU A 47 8.80 6.71 -16.13
N GLU A 48 7.61 7.15 -16.52
CA GLU A 48 7.24 7.45 -17.90
C GLU A 48 6.21 8.58 -17.93
N PRO A 49 6.42 9.69 -18.67
CA PRO A 49 5.50 10.82 -18.67
C PRO A 49 4.05 10.43 -19.01
N GLY A 50 3.10 10.78 -18.15
CA GLY A 50 1.68 10.42 -18.33
C GLY A 50 1.31 9.04 -17.78
N CYS A 51 2.20 8.40 -17.02
CA CYS A 51 1.95 7.14 -16.34
C CYS A 51 1.10 7.34 -15.09
N TRP A 52 0.02 6.57 -14.96
CA TRP A 52 -0.76 6.43 -13.74
C TRP A 52 -0.89 4.98 -13.31
N SER A 53 -0.87 4.75 -12.01
CA SER A 53 -1.19 3.45 -11.41
C SER A 53 -2.55 3.49 -10.74
N VAL A 54 -3.34 2.43 -10.90
CA VAL A 54 -4.65 2.26 -10.26
C VAL A 54 -4.70 0.87 -9.62
N THR A 55 -4.88 0.82 -8.30
CA THR A 55 -4.98 -0.42 -7.53
C THR A 55 -6.43 -0.76 -7.21
N ILE A 56 -6.82 -1.98 -7.53
CA ILE A 56 -8.16 -2.54 -7.34
C ILE A 56 -8.05 -3.69 -6.34
N SER A 57 -8.85 -3.66 -5.28
CA SER A 57 -9.02 -4.78 -4.36
C SER A 57 -10.16 -5.69 -4.82
N ARG A 58 -10.00 -6.99 -4.60
CA ARG A 58 -11.03 -8.02 -4.79
C ARG A 58 -10.88 -9.11 -3.73
N ALA A 59 -11.99 -9.53 -3.12
CA ALA A 59 -11.99 -10.71 -2.25
C ALA A 59 -11.72 -11.99 -3.06
N SER A 60 -10.86 -12.86 -2.55
CA SER A 60 -10.65 -14.20 -3.11
C SER A 60 -11.50 -15.23 -2.38
N ALA A 61 -12.14 -16.12 -3.12
CA ALA A 61 -12.85 -17.27 -2.55
C ALA A 61 -11.91 -18.36 -1.99
N GLU A 62 -10.61 -18.24 -2.25
CA GLU A 62 -9.59 -19.16 -1.75
C GLU A 62 -9.18 -18.80 -0.31
N THR A 63 -8.92 -19.80 0.52
CA THR A 63 -8.47 -19.58 1.91
C THR A 63 -6.96 -19.74 2.03
N ALA A 64 -6.33 -18.91 2.86
CA ALA A 64 -4.88 -18.81 3.01
C ALA A 64 -4.27 -19.94 3.85
N GLN A 65 -5.01 -21.03 4.10
CA GLN A 65 -4.57 -22.08 5.03
C GLN A 65 -3.18 -22.60 4.69
N HIS A 66 -2.76 -22.59 3.41
CA HIS A 66 -1.42 -22.98 2.94
C HIS A 66 -0.86 -22.04 1.85
N VAL A 67 0.47 -21.95 1.72
CA VAL A 67 1.22 -21.22 0.66
C VAL A 67 0.68 -21.48 -0.75
N ALA A 68 0.19 -22.71 -0.99
CA ALA A 68 -0.44 -23.08 -2.25
C ALA A 68 -1.72 -22.28 -2.58
N GLY A 69 -2.44 -21.80 -1.56
CA GLY A 69 -3.64 -20.95 -1.70
C GLY A 69 -3.32 -19.59 -2.31
N LEU A 70 -2.22 -18.94 -1.89
CA LEU A 70 -1.76 -17.66 -2.44
C LEU A 70 -1.48 -17.78 -3.95
N SER A 71 -0.65 -18.75 -4.32
CA SER A 71 -0.36 -19.04 -5.73
C SER A 71 -1.62 -19.40 -6.53
N ARG A 72 -2.55 -20.17 -5.94
CA ARG A 72 -3.78 -20.58 -6.62
C ARG A 72 -4.71 -19.39 -6.84
N ALA A 73 -4.84 -18.48 -5.89
CA ALA A 73 -5.64 -17.27 -6.02
C ALA A 73 -5.19 -16.42 -7.23
N VAL A 74 -3.87 -16.15 -7.34
CA VAL A 74 -3.31 -15.42 -8.50
C VAL A 74 -3.56 -16.17 -9.80
N ARG A 75 -3.29 -17.48 -9.85
CA ARG A 75 -3.48 -18.28 -11.08
C ARG A 75 -4.94 -18.36 -11.51
N ASN A 76 -5.88 -18.47 -10.57
CA ASN A 76 -7.30 -18.51 -10.87
C ASN A 76 -7.76 -17.16 -11.42
N PHE A 77 -7.35 -16.05 -10.80
CA PHE A 77 -7.61 -14.71 -11.33
C PHE A 77 -7.10 -14.55 -12.76
N LEU A 78 -5.84 -14.92 -13.05
CA LEU A 78 -5.29 -14.84 -14.40
C LEU A 78 -6.11 -15.67 -15.40
N ARG A 79 -6.60 -16.85 -15.01
CA ARG A 79 -7.45 -17.68 -15.88
C ARG A 79 -8.81 -17.05 -16.17
N GLU A 80 -9.38 -16.32 -15.21
CA GLU A 80 -10.63 -15.57 -15.40
C GLU A 80 -10.46 -14.38 -16.35
N LEU A 81 -9.25 -13.80 -16.41
CA LEU A 81 -8.92 -12.77 -17.40
C LEU A 81 -8.81 -13.35 -18.82
N GLY A 82 -8.28 -14.56 -18.96
CA GLY A 82 -8.24 -15.28 -20.22
C GLY A 82 -7.03 -16.22 -20.36
N PRO A 83 -6.98 -17.02 -21.43
CA PRO A 83 -5.94 -18.03 -21.64
C PRO A 83 -4.53 -17.44 -21.83
N ASP A 84 -4.43 -16.21 -22.34
CA ASP A 84 -3.14 -15.56 -22.59
C ASP A 84 -2.51 -15.02 -21.30
N TYR A 85 -3.33 -14.56 -20.34
CA TYR A 85 -2.87 -14.20 -18.99
C TYR A 85 -2.43 -15.41 -18.17
N ALA A 86 -3.08 -16.56 -18.35
CA ALA A 86 -2.82 -17.78 -17.57
C ALA A 86 -1.40 -18.37 -17.75
N ARG A 87 -0.63 -17.88 -18.72
CA ARG A 87 0.74 -18.32 -19.03
C ARG A 87 1.79 -17.62 -18.17
N HIS A 88 1.45 -16.53 -17.50
CA HIS A 88 2.39 -15.75 -16.70
C HIS A 88 2.83 -16.54 -15.45
N ARG A 89 4.12 -16.41 -15.11
CA ARG A 89 4.70 -17.09 -13.94
C ARG A 89 4.24 -16.37 -12.68
N VAL A 90 3.83 -17.16 -11.69
CA VAL A 90 3.46 -16.67 -10.36
C VAL A 90 4.62 -16.97 -9.42
N SER A 91 5.15 -15.91 -8.82
CA SER A 91 6.09 -15.95 -7.70
C SER A 91 5.30 -16.11 -6.41
N CYS A 92 5.78 -16.96 -5.51
CA CYS A 92 5.09 -17.22 -4.25
C CYS A 92 6.09 -17.08 -3.10
N GLU A 93 5.91 -16.04 -2.30
CA GLU A 93 6.76 -15.71 -1.17
C GLU A 93 5.85 -15.26 -0.03
N PRO A 94 5.40 -16.20 0.84
CA PRO A 94 4.51 -15.87 1.95
C PRO A 94 5.01 -14.65 2.73
N PRO A 95 4.13 -13.67 3.05
CA PRO A 95 2.67 -13.76 3.06
C PRO A 95 1.97 -13.45 1.71
N THR A 96 2.71 -13.32 0.61
CA THR A 96 2.15 -12.93 -0.70
C THR A 96 2.46 -13.94 -1.81
N ALA A 97 1.65 -13.92 -2.87
CA ALA A 97 2.04 -14.44 -4.17
C ALA A 97 1.70 -13.39 -5.22
N TRP A 98 2.52 -13.27 -6.25
CA TRP A 98 2.36 -12.20 -7.21
C TRP A 98 2.79 -12.60 -8.62
N THR A 99 2.34 -11.81 -9.59
CA THR A 99 2.73 -11.94 -10.99
C THR A 99 2.65 -10.58 -11.66
N VAL A 100 3.54 -10.36 -12.63
CA VAL A 100 3.54 -9.17 -13.47
C VAL A 100 3.24 -9.61 -14.91
N VAL A 101 2.29 -8.92 -15.53
CA VAL A 101 1.95 -9.01 -16.95
C VAL A 101 2.42 -7.72 -17.62
N GLU A 102 3.64 -7.76 -18.16
CA GLU A 102 4.21 -6.69 -18.99
C GLU A 102 3.95 -7.00 -20.46
N HIS A 103 2.72 -6.76 -20.91
CA HIS A 103 2.34 -7.01 -22.30
C HIS A 103 1.30 -5.96 -22.73
N PRO A 104 1.73 -4.78 -23.22
CA PRO A 104 0.86 -3.63 -23.43
C PRO A 104 -0.35 -3.92 -24.32
N GLU A 105 -0.21 -4.73 -25.37
CA GLU A 105 -1.37 -5.10 -26.21
C GLU A 105 -2.42 -5.90 -25.42
N LEU A 106 -1.96 -6.88 -24.63
CA LEU A 106 -2.84 -7.74 -23.83
C LEU A 106 -3.47 -6.96 -22.66
N VAL A 107 -2.74 -6.03 -22.05
CA VAL A 107 -3.27 -5.19 -20.96
C VAL A 107 -4.18 -4.09 -21.53
N GLY A 108 -3.85 -3.56 -22.70
CA GLY A 108 -4.63 -2.57 -23.45
C GLY A 108 -6.02 -3.06 -23.84
N ASP A 109 -6.14 -4.35 -24.17
CA ASP A 109 -7.43 -5.02 -24.41
C ASP A 109 -8.31 -5.08 -23.13
N LEU A 110 -7.69 -5.07 -21.95
CA LEU A 110 -8.37 -5.13 -20.65
C LEU A 110 -8.75 -3.74 -20.12
N VAL A 111 -7.83 -2.79 -20.25
CA VAL A 111 -7.93 -1.41 -19.79
C VAL A 111 -7.35 -0.55 -20.90
N ALA A 112 -8.14 0.37 -21.45
CA ALA A 112 -7.67 1.27 -22.49
C ALA A 112 -6.46 2.07 -21.99
N GLY A 113 -5.36 2.06 -22.76
CA GLY A 113 -4.09 2.68 -22.36
C GLY A 113 -3.29 1.87 -21.33
N GLY A 114 -3.73 0.65 -20.98
CA GLY A 114 -3.06 -0.20 -20.02
C GLY A 114 -1.76 -0.80 -20.55
N GLU A 115 -0.69 -0.70 -19.77
CA GLU A 115 0.66 -1.06 -20.21
C GLU A 115 1.18 -2.31 -19.48
N ARG A 116 0.92 -2.37 -18.17
CA ARG A 116 1.30 -3.47 -17.29
C ARG A 116 0.25 -3.72 -16.22
N LEU A 117 0.19 -4.97 -15.76
CA LEU A 117 -0.71 -5.42 -14.72
C LEU A 117 0.08 -6.21 -13.67
N LEU A 118 -0.03 -5.81 -12.42
CA LEU A 118 0.48 -6.55 -11.26
C LEU A 118 -0.71 -7.14 -10.50
N VAL A 119 -0.69 -8.44 -10.28
CA VAL A 119 -1.68 -9.14 -9.47
C VAL A 119 -0.97 -9.75 -8.27
N GLU A 120 -1.46 -9.45 -7.09
CA GLU A 120 -0.96 -9.97 -5.82
C GLU A 120 -2.08 -10.65 -5.05
N ALA A 121 -1.76 -11.73 -4.35
CA ALA A 121 -2.61 -12.36 -3.35
C ALA A 121 -1.96 -12.23 -1.99
N TRP A 122 -2.71 -11.78 -0.99
CA TRP A 122 -2.23 -11.54 0.37
C TRP A 122 -2.99 -12.39 1.38
N SER A 123 -2.27 -13.02 2.31
CA SER A 123 -2.86 -13.70 3.47
C SER A 123 -3.17 -12.73 4.61
N GLY A 124 -4.44 -12.64 5.01
CA GLY A 124 -4.88 -11.79 6.12
C GLY A 124 -5.94 -10.77 5.72
N GLY A 125 -7.02 -11.23 5.07
CA GLY A 125 -8.09 -10.44 4.44
C GLY A 125 -8.43 -9.09 5.10
N SER A 126 -8.82 -8.14 4.25
CA SER A 126 -9.04 -6.73 4.54
C SER A 126 -9.64 -6.42 5.93
N ILE A 127 -8.77 -6.07 6.87
CA ILE A 127 -9.07 -5.09 7.93
C ILE A 127 -8.75 -3.67 7.44
N LEU A 128 -8.32 -3.52 6.18
CA LEU A 128 -7.73 -2.31 5.61
C LEU A 128 -8.78 -1.33 5.10
N PHE A 129 -9.97 -1.83 4.76
CA PHE A 129 -11.10 -1.01 4.34
C PHE A 129 -12.34 -1.69 4.88
N GLY A 130 -12.92 -1.13 5.95
CA GLY A 130 -14.09 -1.68 6.61
C GLY A 130 -15.11 -2.20 5.61
N ARG A 131 -15.56 -3.45 5.82
CA ARG A 131 -16.63 -4.10 5.06
C ARG A 131 -17.86 -3.20 5.12
N SER A 132 -17.98 -2.26 4.18
CA SER A 132 -19.23 -1.56 3.94
C SER A 132 -20.07 -2.55 3.16
N ASP A 133 -21.17 -2.98 3.77
CA ASP A 133 -22.26 -3.63 3.05
C ASP A 133 -22.58 -2.84 1.78
N PRO A 134 -23.13 -3.46 0.71
CA PRO A 134 -23.53 -2.73 -0.47
C PRO A 134 -24.66 -1.76 -0.09
N GLY A 135 -24.28 -0.50 0.14
CA GLY A 135 -25.20 0.63 0.25
C GLY A 135 -25.88 0.85 -1.10
N ASP A 136 -27.17 1.09 -1.02
CA ASP A 136 -28.09 1.40 -2.11
C ASP A 136 -27.49 2.48 -3.05
N PRO A 137 -27.51 2.31 -4.38
CA PRO A 137 -27.03 3.33 -5.33
C PRO A 137 -27.73 4.69 -5.23
N ASP A 138 -28.84 4.81 -4.48
CA ASP A 138 -29.53 6.07 -4.19
C ASP A 138 -29.13 6.74 -2.85
N GLU A 139 -28.20 6.16 -2.08
CA GLU A 139 -27.70 6.78 -0.85
C GLU A 139 -26.62 7.83 -1.17
N PRO A 140 -26.76 9.09 -0.73
CA PRO A 140 -25.72 10.10 -0.92
C PRO A 140 -24.41 9.59 -0.33
N PRO A 141 -23.25 9.84 -0.97
CA PRO A 141 -21.98 9.31 -0.53
C PRO A 141 -21.81 9.64 0.95
N ALA A 142 -21.65 8.61 1.78
CA ALA A 142 -21.29 8.78 3.18
C ALA A 142 -20.10 9.75 3.23
N GLU A 143 -20.23 10.80 4.04
CA GLU A 143 -19.13 11.74 4.28
C GLU A 143 -17.88 10.91 4.58
N ALA A 144 -16.80 11.16 3.84
CA ALA A 144 -15.54 10.48 4.07
C ALA A 144 -15.25 10.57 5.57
N PRO A 145 -14.92 9.45 6.26
CA PRO A 145 -14.64 9.50 7.68
C PRO A 145 -13.63 10.61 7.90
N GLU A 146 -13.99 11.58 8.75
CA GLU A 146 -13.11 12.69 9.08
C GLU A 146 -11.76 12.08 9.46
N GLY A 147 -10.73 12.38 8.66
CA GLY A 147 -9.40 11.85 8.89
C GLY A 147 -8.98 12.17 10.33
N ILE A 148 -8.16 11.30 10.92
CA ILE A 148 -7.62 11.55 12.26
C ILE A 148 -6.96 12.93 12.23
N GLY A 149 -7.49 13.87 12.99
CA GLY A 149 -6.94 15.24 13.05
C GLY A 149 -5.58 15.25 13.75
N ASP A 150 -4.75 16.23 13.43
CA ASP A 150 -3.40 16.35 14.02
C ASP A 150 -3.41 16.60 15.55
N LEU A 151 -4.54 17.01 16.11
CA LEU A 151 -4.70 17.30 17.54
C LEU A 151 -5.65 16.31 18.22
N ASP A 152 -5.38 16.03 19.50
CA ASP A 152 -6.25 15.29 20.40
C ASP A 152 -7.42 16.14 20.91
N GLU A 153 -8.33 15.53 21.67
CA GLU A 153 -9.49 16.21 22.28
C GLU A 153 -9.10 17.33 23.26
N ARG A 154 -7.83 17.37 23.67
CA ARG A 154 -7.26 18.35 24.59
C ARG A 154 -6.42 19.40 23.85
N GLY A 155 -6.32 19.32 22.52
CA GLY A 155 -5.53 20.22 21.69
C GLY A 155 -4.02 19.90 21.67
N ASN A 156 -3.59 18.74 22.14
CA ASN A 156 -2.19 18.31 22.04
C ASN A 156 -1.94 17.64 20.69
N PRO A 157 -0.73 17.78 20.13
CA PRO A 157 -0.40 17.13 18.87
C PRO A 157 -0.36 15.60 19.04
N ARG A 158 -1.02 14.89 18.13
CA ARG A 158 -1.09 13.43 18.15
C ARG A 158 0.21 12.82 17.66
N PRO A 159 0.61 11.65 18.19
CA PRO A 159 1.72 10.90 17.63
C PRO A 159 1.52 10.61 16.15
N ARG A 160 2.63 10.58 15.40
CA ARG A 160 2.62 10.28 13.96
C ARG A 160 3.15 8.89 13.69
N LEU A 161 2.45 8.16 12.83
CA LEU A 161 2.87 6.86 12.35
C LEU A 161 3.80 7.04 11.15
N ARG A 162 4.97 6.39 11.19
CA ARG A 162 5.97 6.39 10.12
C ARG A 162 6.28 4.98 9.67
N LEU A 163 6.62 4.86 8.40
CA LEU A 163 6.96 3.60 7.74
C LEU A 163 8.29 3.75 7.00
N LEU A 164 9.18 2.78 7.16
CA LEU A 164 10.32 2.58 6.27
C LEU A 164 10.16 1.25 5.54
N VAL A 165 10.38 1.27 4.22
CA VAL A 165 10.34 0.06 3.39
C VAL A 165 11.65 -0.06 2.61
N ASP A 166 12.36 -1.17 2.82
CA ASP A 166 13.55 -1.52 2.04
C ASP A 166 13.12 -2.42 0.88
N VAL A 167 13.38 -2.00 -0.35
CA VAL A 167 13.03 -2.72 -1.58
C VAL A 167 14.29 -3.10 -2.34
N VAL A 168 14.39 -4.36 -2.78
CA VAL A 168 15.47 -4.85 -3.64
C VAL A 168 15.27 -4.34 -5.05
N THR A 169 15.94 -3.24 -5.35
CA THR A 169 15.95 -2.54 -6.62
C THR A 169 17.12 -1.56 -6.65
N GLU A 170 17.56 -1.16 -7.83
CA GLU A 170 18.62 -0.16 -8.02
C GLU A 170 18.05 1.25 -8.26
N ARG A 171 16.73 1.38 -8.45
CA ARG A 171 16.05 2.63 -8.85
C ARG A 171 15.00 3.03 -7.83
N ARG A 172 14.92 4.34 -7.54
CA ARG A 172 13.89 4.93 -6.65
C ARG A 172 12.47 4.60 -7.09
N ALA A 173 12.19 4.79 -8.38
CA ALA A 173 10.90 4.50 -8.99
C ALA A 173 10.41 3.07 -8.70
N GLY A 174 11.31 2.08 -8.87
CA GLY A 174 11.00 0.67 -8.58
C GLY A 174 10.77 0.35 -7.09
N ALA A 175 11.09 1.27 -6.18
CA ALA A 175 10.88 1.11 -4.74
C ALA A 175 9.61 1.81 -4.24
N GLU A 176 9.16 2.84 -4.95
CA GLU A 176 8.00 3.63 -4.58
C GLU A 176 6.73 2.78 -4.57
N TRP A 177 6.53 1.96 -5.60
CA TRP A 177 5.32 1.17 -5.73
C TRP A 177 5.17 0.13 -4.59
N PRO A 178 6.18 -0.70 -4.27
CA PRO A 178 6.09 -1.60 -3.12
C PRO A 178 5.93 -0.85 -1.79
N ALA A 179 6.57 0.31 -1.64
CA ALA A 179 6.44 1.11 -0.41
C ALA A 179 5.01 1.65 -0.24
N ARG A 180 4.42 2.20 -1.31
CA ARG A 180 3.02 2.67 -1.32
C ARG A 180 2.04 1.52 -1.08
N ALA A 181 2.28 0.35 -1.65
CA ALA A 181 1.46 -0.84 -1.41
C ALA A 181 1.43 -1.20 0.09
N VAL A 182 2.60 -1.22 0.76
CA VAL A 182 2.67 -1.46 2.21
C VAL A 182 1.99 -0.33 3.00
N ALA A 183 2.25 0.93 2.65
CA ALA A 183 1.68 2.09 3.32
C ALA A 183 0.16 2.17 3.24
N SER A 184 -0.42 1.78 2.09
CA SER A 184 -1.87 1.80 1.86
C SER A 184 -2.66 0.91 2.82
N ARG A 185 -1.99 -0.06 3.47
CA ARG A 185 -2.56 -0.91 4.51
C ARG A 185 -2.70 -0.20 5.85
N LEU A 186 -1.92 0.84 6.07
CA LEU A 186 -1.86 1.54 7.35
C LEU A 186 -2.54 2.91 7.29
N SER A 187 -2.47 3.59 6.15
CA SER A 187 -3.03 4.92 5.97
C SER A 187 -3.34 5.23 4.50
N HIS A 188 -4.41 5.99 4.28
CA HIS A 188 -4.77 6.56 2.98
C HIS A 188 -4.10 7.91 2.69
N THR A 189 -3.47 8.52 3.70
CA THR A 189 -2.82 9.84 3.59
C THR A 189 -1.30 9.72 3.59
N ALA A 190 -0.77 8.55 3.21
CA ALA A 190 0.65 8.27 3.23
C ALA A 190 1.42 9.19 2.26
N ALA A 191 2.38 9.95 2.80
CA ALA A 191 3.28 10.81 2.04
C ALA A 191 4.69 10.26 2.11
N ILE A 192 5.36 10.19 0.96
CA ILE A 192 6.79 9.83 0.91
C ILE A 192 7.60 11.03 1.38
N THR A 193 8.43 10.83 2.39
CA THR A 193 9.24 11.89 2.98
C THR A 193 10.69 11.84 2.51
N GLU A 194 11.23 10.64 2.25
CA GLU A 194 12.65 10.47 1.91
C GLU A 194 12.92 9.19 1.11
N TYR A 195 13.98 9.23 0.30
CA TYR A 195 14.58 8.07 -0.36
C TYR A 195 16.07 7.95 -0.02
N ALA A 196 16.52 6.75 0.34
CA ALA A 196 17.94 6.41 0.42
C ALA A 196 18.24 5.22 -0.51
N VAL A 197 19.20 5.38 -1.41
CA VAL A 197 19.63 4.35 -2.36
C VAL A 197 20.93 3.75 -1.85
N ASP A 198 20.90 2.47 -1.47
CA ASP A 198 22.03 1.68 -1.00
C ASP A 198 22.02 0.31 -1.69
N PRO A 199 22.53 0.21 -2.93
CA PRO A 199 22.37 -0.97 -3.76
C PRO A 199 22.81 -2.27 -3.05
N PRO A 200 22.03 -3.36 -3.13
CA PRO A 200 20.90 -3.57 -4.05
C PRO A 200 19.54 -3.10 -3.49
N LEU A 201 19.53 -2.25 -2.45
CA LEU A 201 18.32 -1.79 -1.79
C LEU A 201 18.05 -0.31 -2.07
N VAL A 202 16.76 0.03 -2.14
CA VAL A 202 16.27 1.39 -1.96
C VAL A 202 15.36 1.40 -0.75
N ARG A 203 15.67 2.27 0.21
CA ARG A 203 14.83 2.58 1.36
C ARG A 203 13.92 3.74 1.03
N VAL A 204 12.62 3.55 1.27
CA VAL A 204 11.59 4.58 1.16
C VAL A 204 11.07 4.89 2.55
N ALA A 205 11.13 6.17 2.96
CA ALA A 205 10.55 6.65 4.19
C ALA A 205 9.22 7.35 3.92
N MET A 206 8.21 7.04 4.73
CA MET A 206 6.86 7.56 4.57
C MET A 206 6.30 8.03 5.92
N ASP A 207 5.60 9.16 5.90
CA ASP A 207 4.73 9.62 6.96
C ASP A 207 3.31 9.16 6.65
N LEU A 208 2.72 8.40 7.56
CA LEU A 208 1.37 7.86 7.45
C LEU A 208 0.33 8.75 8.14
N GLY A 209 0.76 9.83 8.80
CA GLY A 209 -0.11 10.79 9.45
C GLY A 209 -0.32 10.54 10.94
N PRO A 210 -1.18 11.35 11.57
CA PRO A 210 -1.50 11.22 13.00
C PRO A 210 -2.23 9.91 13.30
N ALA A 211 -1.97 9.35 14.48
CA ALA A 211 -2.51 8.08 14.94
C ALA A 211 -3.16 8.20 16.33
N LEU A 212 -4.08 7.28 16.61
CA LEU A 212 -4.79 7.17 17.89
C LEU A 212 -4.07 6.18 18.81
N GLY A 213 -3.93 6.54 20.09
CA GLY A 213 -3.34 5.68 21.13
C GLY A 213 -1.95 6.15 21.57
N ASP A 214 -1.34 5.38 22.47
CA ASP A 214 0.06 5.59 22.85
C ASP A 214 1.03 4.98 21.81
N LEU A 215 2.33 5.35 21.88
CA LEU A 215 3.30 4.90 20.88
C LEU A 215 3.38 3.37 20.76
N PRO A 216 3.44 2.60 21.86
CA PRO A 216 3.38 1.14 21.79
C PRO A 216 2.12 0.59 21.11
N GLU A 217 0.94 1.08 21.48
CA GLU A 217 -0.35 0.65 20.93
C GLU A 217 -0.43 0.92 19.44
N ILE A 218 -0.01 2.10 19.00
CA ILE A 218 0.01 2.49 17.58
C ILE A 218 0.85 1.50 16.76
N VAL A 219 2.07 1.20 17.22
CA VAL A 219 2.97 0.27 16.51
C VAL A 219 2.42 -1.15 16.53
N LEU A 220 1.89 -1.62 17.66
CA LEU A 220 1.30 -2.96 17.75
C LEU A 220 0.07 -3.11 16.86
N GLY A 221 -0.78 -2.08 16.78
CA GLY A 221 -1.91 -2.01 15.86
C GLY A 221 -1.45 -2.11 14.41
N ALA A 222 -0.45 -1.31 14.02
CA ALA A 222 0.10 -1.33 12.68
C ALA A 222 0.75 -2.69 12.31
N ILE A 223 1.51 -3.31 13.21
CA ILE A 223 2.06 -4.67 13.00
C ILE A 223 0.93 -5.69 12.82
N SER A 224 -0.12 -5.61 13.65
CA SER A 224 -1.27 -6.51 13.55
C SER A 224 -1.97 -6.37 12.20
N THR A 225 -2.09 -5.15 11.69
CA THR A 225 -2.69 -4.85 10.38
C THR A 225 -1.82 -5.33 9.21
N LEU A 226 -0.50 -5.13 9.28
CA LEU A 226 0.42 -5.64 8.27
C LEU A 226 0.49 -7.17 8.28
N GLY A 227 0.34 -7.77 9.45
CA GLY A 227 0.45 -9.20 9.66
C GLY A 227 1.87 -9.73 9.45
N GLY A 228 1.99 -11.04 9.30
CA GLY A 228 3.27 -11.72 9.11
C GLY A 228 3.98 -12.06 10.43
N ASN A 229 4.82 -13.09 10.36
CA ASN A 229 5.66 -13.53 11.47
C ASN A 229 7.09 -13.01 11.28
N GLY A 230 7.88 -12.94 12.36
CA GLY A 230 9.29 -12.54 12.29
C GLY A 230 9.56 -11.06 12.53
N TRP A 231 8.55 -10.31 12.99
CA TRP A 231 8.76 -8.98 13.55
C TRP A 231 9.72 -9.04 14.75
N SER A 232 10.59 -8.05 14.83
CA SER A 232 11.40 -7.81 16.02
C SER A 232 10.49 -7.56 17.23
N ARG A 233 11.03 -7.78 18.43
CA ARG A 233 10.36 -7.26 19.63
C ARG A 233 10.20 -5.75 19.51
N LEU A 234 9.05 -5.25 19.96
CA LEU A 234 8.79 -3.83 20.07
C LEU A 234 9.89 -3.18 20.91
N ARG A 235 10.53 -2.15 20.36
CA ARG A 235 11.44 -1.27 21.08
C ARG A 235 10.71 0.02 21.38
N VAL A 236 10.79 0.47 22.61
CA VAL A 236 10.17 1.71 23.07
C VAL A 236 11.28 2.54 23.68
N ASP A 237 11.45 3.75 23.19
CA ASP A 237 12.24 4.81 23.80
C ASP A 237 11.30 5.92 24.30
N GLU A 238 11.84 7.04 24.77
CA GLU A 238 11.06 8.11 25.41
C GLU A 238 10.07 8.79 24.45
N HIS A 239 10.39 8.86 23.16
CA HIS A 239 9.59 9.61 22.16
C HIS A 239 9.23 8.79 20.92
N ARG A 240 9.58 7.51 20.89
CA ARG A 240 9.38 6.62 19.74
C ARG A 240 9.18 5.17 20.17
N ALA A 241 8.22 4.52 19.51
CA ALA A 241 8.09 3.08 19.51
C ALA A 241 8.44 2.55 18.11
N THR A 242 9.06 1.38 18.01
CA THR A 242 9.50 0.82 16.72
C THR A 242 9.50 -0.70 16.71
N ALA A 243 9.11 -1.28 15.58
CA ALA A 243 9.30 -2.68 15.28
C ALA A 243 9.70 -2.86 13.82
N ARG A 244 10.48 -3.91 13.54
CA ARG A 244 11.02 -4.18 12.21
C ARG A 244 10.80 -5.62 11.83
N TRP A 245 10.35 -5.82 10.60
CA TRP A 245 10.37 -7.10 9.90
C TRP A 245 11.47 -7.07 8.84
N SER A 246 12.13 -8.20 8.61
CA SER A 246 13.12 -8.35 7.54
C SER A 246 13.10 -9.78 7.01
N ALA A 247 13.17 -9.90 5.69
CA ALA A 247 13.38 -11.17 5.02
C ALA A 247 14.79 -11.71 5.34
N ALA A 248 14.88 -13.00 5.62
CA ALA A 248 16.13 -13.70 5.86
C ALA A 248 16.11 -15.06 5.13
N PRO A 249 16.88 -15.24 4.04
CA PRO A 249 17.81 -14.28 3.43
C PRO A 249 17.11 -13.11 2.71
N THR A 250 17.86 -12.07 2.33
CA THR A 250 17.38 -10.99 1.46
C THR A 250 16.84 -11.58 0.15
N PRO A 251 15.64 -11.19 -0.30
CA PRO A 251 15.05 -11.73 -1.52
C PRO A 251 15.81 -11.23 -2.77
N PRO A 252 15.66 -11.90 -3.91
CA PRO A 252 16.25 -11.45 -5.18
C PRO A 252 15.54 -10.22 -5.77
N SER A 253 14.33 -9.89 -5.32
CA SER A 253 13.52 -8.74 -5.75
C SER A 253 12.41 -8.46 -4.73
N GLY A 254 11.91 -7.22 -4.63
CA GLY A 254 10.74 -6.88 -3.81
C GLY A 254 11.10 -6.41 -2.40
N VAL A 255 10.14 -6.42 -1.47
CA VAL A 255 10.34 -5.87 -0.11
C VAL A 255 11.26 -6.77 0.72
N ALA A 256 12.43 -6.26 1.10
CA ALA A 256 13.39 -6.94 1.96
C ALA A 256 13.18 -6.63 3.45
N ALA A 257 12.67 -5.45 3.79
CA ALA A 257 12.37 -5.11 5.17
C ALA A 257 11.29 -4.03 5.28
N ILE A 258 10.60 -4.06 6.43
CA ILE A 258 9.58 -3.08 6.80
C ILE A 258 9.90 -2.66 8.23
N GLU A 259 9.95 -1.37 8.50
CA GLU A 259 10.03 -0.82 9.84
C GLU A 259 8.85 0.11 10.07
N VAL A 260 8.12 -0.15 11.16
CA VAL A 260 7.02 0.69 11.60
C VAL A 260 7.46 1.41 12.86
N SER A 261 7.23 2.72 12.92
CA SER A 261 7.47 3.48 14.13
C SER A 261 6.38 4.50 14.39
N ALA A 262 5.99 4.66 15.65
CA ALA A 262 5.22 5.79 16.12
C ALA A 262 6.18 6.76 16.80
N VAL A 263 6.08 8.03 16.46
CA VAL A 263 6.85 9.11 17.10
C VAL A 263 5.90 10.11 17.72
N GLU A 264 6.26 10.68 18.86
CA GLU A 264 5.55 11.88 19.34
C GLU A 264 5.64 12.96 18.26
N ALA A 265 4.54 13.68 18.05
CA ALA A 265 4.62 14.87 17.23
C ALA A 265 5.49 15.88 17.98
N GLU A 266 6.65 16.21 17.42
CA GLU A 266 7.41 17.35 17.89
C GLU A 266 6.44 18.55 17.91
N ALA A 267 6.32 19.18 19.07
CA ALA A 267 5.63 20.45 19.17
C ALA A 267 6.41 21.41 18.26
N ASP A 268 5.86 21.69 17.08
CA ASP A 268 6.40 22.61 16.11
C ASP A 268 6.74 23.90 16.87
N GLU A 269 8.03 24.15 17.12
CA GLU A 269 8.45 25.42 17.70
C GLU A 269 7.96 26.49 16.73
N PRO A 270 7.15 27.47 17.18
CA PRO A 270 6.62 28.47 16.27
C PRO A 270 7.79 29.15 15.58
N GLN A 271 7.85 29.02 14.25
CA GLN A 271 8.81 29.73 13.42
C GLN A 271 8.73 31.21 13.81
N SER A 272 9.73 31.66 14.56
CA SER A 272 9.89 33.07 14.91
C SER A 272 10.06 33.80 13.59
N THR A 273 8.98 34.44 13.14
CA THR A 273 9.04 35.53 12.18
C THR A 273 9.83 36.66 12.83
N VAL A 274 11.16 36.62 12.71
CA VAL A 274 12.00 37.76 13.01
C VAL A 274 11.76 38.76 11.88
N GLY A 275 10.90 39.73 12.19
CA GLY A 275 10.60 40.85 11.33
C GLY A 275 11.88 41.63 11.01
N THR A 276 12.12 41.80 9.72
CA THR A 276 13.03 42.80 9.19
C THR A 276 12.48 44.19 9.55
N THR A 277 12.91 44.75 10.67
CA THR A 277 12.79 46.19 10.91
C THR A 277 13.96 46.89 10.21
N GLY A 278 13.70 47.41 9.02
CA GLY A 278 14.52 48.44 8.42
C GLY A 278 14.29 49.77 9.14
N HIS A 279 15.36 50.37 9.61
CA HIS A 279 15.58 51.80 9.92
C HIS A 279 17.07 51.99 9.62
N GLY A 280 17.57 53.02 8.94
CA GLY A 280 17.07 54.31 8.50
C GLY A 280 18.33 55.13 8.23
#